data_AF-A0A1Q2CYZ8-F1
#
_entry.id   AF-A0A1Q2CYZ8-F1
#
_cell.length_a   1.000
_cell.length_b   1.000
_cell.length_c   1.000
_cell.angle_alpha   90.00
_cell.angle_beta   90.00
_cell.angle_gamma   90.00
#
_symmetry.space_group_name_H-M   'P 1'
#
loop_
_entity.id
_entity.type
_entity.pdbx_description
1 polymer ?
#
loop_
_entity_poly.entity_id
_entity_poly.type
_entity_poly.pdbx_seq_one_letter_code
_entity_poly.pdbx_strand_id
1 'polypeptide(L)'
;MLLGLFADSFAIFAESVFSSPAYPLERIHGLLDAHERFVRDNGFTLQPVVNSRALLAARVGDLASLESLLADSLELLPPEGARVGLPELRAVLAVGRSDETTAKALLEALPESVTHAGDDIGRNVDIFRAPLLRREGRGADAAAIAERVFEEVERDPEEVAYYTPLAYFVSAMDASDQFDALLEPLEEAVRDGMPITWESLAAIAGVLLRRDPSGRHGKALLAEATAHAEALDRRNGNTAASDQMRELWL
;
A
#
# COMPACT_ATOMS: atom_id res chain seq x y z
N MET A 1 12.49 25.27 -7.63
CA MET A 1 11.85 24.20 -8.41
C MET A 1 12.41 22.83 -8.03
N LEU A 2 13.71 22.54 -8.25
CA LEU A 2 14.32 21.25 -7.87
C LEU A 2 14.28 20.92 -6.37
N LEU A 3 14.47 21.90 -5.49
CA LEU A 3 14.43 21.70 -4.03
C LEU A 3 13.02 21.39 -3.48
N GLY A 4 11.97 21.91 -4.14
CA GLY A 4 10.58 21.60 -3.78
C GLY A 4 10.21 20.18 -4.17
N LEU A 5 10.59 19.76 -5.39
CA LEU A 5 10.44 18.37 -5.84
C LEU A 5 11.09 17.36 -4.88
N PHE A 6 12.27 17.67 -4.34
CA PHE A 6 12.90 16.81 -3.35
C PHE A 6 12.12 16.75 -2.02
N ALA A 7 11.60 17.88 -1.53
CA ALA A 7 10.78 17.91 -0.33
C ALA A 7 9.48 17.09 -0.48
N ASP A 8 8.87 17.15 -1.66
CA ASP A 8 7.58 16.55 -1.94
C ASP A 8 7.68 15.06 -2.32
N SER A 9 8.72 14.66 -3.05
CA SER A 9 8.91 13.26 -3.51
C SER A 9 9.59 12.35 -2.48
N PHE A 10 9.96 12.87 -1.30
CA PHE A 10 10.64 12.08 -0.28
C PHE A 10 9.84 10.86 0.17
N ALA A 11 8.51 10.96 0.23
CA ALA A 11 7.64 9.85 0.63
C ALA A 11 7.76 8.63 -0.30
N ILE A 12 7.91 8.85 -1.60
CA ILE A 12 8.08 7.79 -2.62
C ILE A 12 9.42 7.07 -2.42
N PHE A 13 10.50 7.83 -2.20
CA PHE A 13 11.80 7.26 -1.87
C PHE A 13 11.77 6.51 -0.53
N ALA A 14 11.06 7.07 0.45
CA ALA A 14 10.99 6.55 1.80
C ALA A 14 10.33 5.16 1.85
N GLU A 15 9.32 4.89 1.01
CA GLU A 15 8.66 3.58 0.97
C GLU A 15 9.61 2.42 0.61
N SER A 16 10.51 2.63 -0.35
CA SER A 16 11.55 1.65 -0.70
C SER A 16 12.47 1.34 0.49
N VAL A 17 12.86 2.38 1.22
CA VAL A 17 13.73 2.25 2.39
C VAL A 17 12.98 1.57 3.54
N PHE A 18 11.72 1.92 3.78
CA PHE A 18 10.92 1.40 4.89
C PHE A 18 10.60 -0.09 4.71
N SER A 19 10.42 -0.53 3.47
CA SER A 19 10.09 -1.92 3.11
C SER A 19 11.32 -2.83 3.04
N SER A 20 12.52 -2.26 3.11
CA SER A 20 13.77 -3.02 3.07
C SER A 20 14.30 -3.33 4.48
N PRO A 21 14.46 -4.60 4.86
CA PRO A 21 15.01 -4.98 6.17
C PRO A 21 16.51 -4.65 6.31
N ALA A 22 17.19 -4.33 5.21
CA ALA A 22 18.62 -4.01 5.20
C ALA A 22 18.95 -2.63 5.81
N TYR A 23 17.96 -1.74 5.91
CA TYR A 23 18.14 -0.40 6.49
C TYR A 23 17.75 -0.40 7.96
N PRO A 24 18.67 -0.12 8.90
CA PRO A 24 18.34 -0.02 10.33
C PRO A 24 17.31 1.08 10.61
N LEU A 25 16.41 0.84 11.56
CA LEU A 25 15.33 1.76 11.91
C LEU A 25 15.86 3.11 12.41
N GLU A 26 16.99 3.12 13.12
CA GLU A 26 17.64 4.35 13.59
C GLU A 26 18.09 5.23 12.42
N ARG A 27 18.54 4.63 11.31
CA ARG A 27 18.90 5.38 10.09
C ARG A 27 17.68 5.96 9.42
N ILE A 28 16.57 5.22 9.40
CA ILE A 28 15.29 5.71 8.87
C ILE A 28 14.81 6.93 9.66
N HIS A 29 14.82 6.86 10.99
CA HIS A 29 14.50 8.02 11.83
C HIS A 29 15.44 9.20 11.57
N GLY A 30 16.76 8.95 11.48
CA GLY A 30 17.73 10.00 11.17
C GLY A 30 17.51 10.67 9.81
N LEU A 31 17.06 9.93 8.80
CA LEU A 31 16.67 10.46 7.48
C LEU A 31 15.43 11.36 7.59
N LEU A 32 14.41 10.92 8.32
CA LEU A 32 13.19 11.72 8.55
C LEU A 32 13.49 13.00 9.33
N ASP A 33 14.33 12.93 10.36
CA ASP A 33 14.75 14.11 11.13
C ASP A 33 15.56 15.09 10.26
N ALA A 34 16.40 14.58 9.35
CA ALA A 34 17.13 15.40 8.40
C ALA A 34 16.19 16.07 7.39
N HIS A 35 15.18 15.35 6.90
CA HIS A 35 14.17 15.89 6.01
C HIS A 35 13.35 16.99 6.71
N GLU A 36 12.94 16.77 7.96
CA GLU A 36 12.23 17.76 8.77
C GLU A 36 13.03 19.05 8.96
N ARG A 37 14.32 18.94 9.29
CA ARG A 37 15.21 20.11 9.38
C ARG A 37 15.28 20.85 8.05
N PHE A 38 15.50 20.13 6.94
CA PHE A 38 15.56 20.72 5.61
C PHE A 38 14.26 21.48 5.26
N VAL A 39 13.10 20.88 5.49
CA VAL A 39 11.79 21.49 5.22
C VAL A 39 11.61 22.77 6.04
N ARG A 40 11.92 22.73 7.34
CA ARG A 40 11.82 23.91 8.23
C ARG A 40 12.77 25.02 7.82
N ASP A 41 14.04 24.70 7.58
CA ASP A 41 15.08 25.68 7.23
C ASP A 41 14.78 26.42 5.92
N ASN A 42 13.98 25.81 5.03
CA ASN A 42 13.60 26.37 3.74
C ASN A 42 12.15 26.90 3.70
N GLY A 43 11.42 26.87 4.82
CA GLY A 43 10.05 27.38 4.90
C GLY A 43 9.04 26.57 4.07
N PHE A 44 9.31 25.29 3.81
CA PHE A 44 8.38 24.38 3.14
C PHE A 44 7.35 23.81 4.13
N THR A 45 6.26 23.25 3.60
CA THR A 45 5.25 22.57 4.42
C THR A 45 5.80 21.30 5.07
N LEU A 46 5.43 21.04 6.33
CA LEU A 46 5.80 19.82 7.05
C LEU A 46 5.01 18.58 6.59
N GLN A 47 3.99 18.75 5.75
CA GLN A 47 3.10 17.68 5.36
C GLN A 47 3.81 16.43 4.79
N PRO A 48 4.81 16.54 3.88
CA PRO A 48 5.53 15.36 3.38
C PRO A 48 6.29 14.60 4.48
N VAL A 49 6.80 15.31 5.49
CA VAL A 49 7.50 14.72 6.64
C VAL A 49 6.51 13.96 7.52
N VAL A 50 5.37 14.58 7.85
CA VAL A 50 4.32 13.97 8.66
C VAL A 50 3.76 12.73 7.97
N ASN A 51 3.49 12.79 6.66
CA ASN A 51 3.05 11.64 5.88
C ASN A 51 4.11 10.51 5.88
N SER A 52 5.39 10.85 5.71
CA SER A 52 6.46 9.83 5.74
C SER A 52 6.59 9.19 7.13
N ARG A 53 6.39 9.96 8.21
CA ARG A 53 6.33 9.40 9.58
C ARG A 53 5.10 8.51 9.77
N ALA A 54 3.95 8.89 9.25
CA ALA A 54 2.73 8.08 9.30
C ALA A 54 2.92 6.74 8.56
N LEU A 55 3.53 6.78 7.38
CA LEU A 55 3.90 5.57 6.63
C LEU A 55 4.83 4.65 7.43
N LEU A 56 5.85 5.20 8.09
CA LEU A 56 6.72 4.42 8.94
C LEU A 56 5.97 3.82 10.13
N ALA A 57 5.16 4.62 10.83
CA ALA A 57 4.33 4.18 11.96
C ALA A 57 3.41 3.02 11.55
N ALA A 58 2.76 3.13 10.39
CA ALA A 58 2.01 2.04 9.80
C ALA A 58 2.92 0.81 9.58
N ARG A 59 4.05 0.93 8.87
CA ARG A 59 4.92 -0.22 8.58
C ARG A 59 5.46 -0.92 9.84
N VAL A 60 5.72 -0.19 10.92
CA VAL A 60 6.17 -0.78 12.20
C VAL A 60 5.03 -1.16 13.14
N GLY A 61 3.77 -0.95 12.77
CA GLY A 61 2.61 -1.30 13.62
C GLY A 61 2.41 -0.40 14.84
N ASP A 62 2.96 0.81 14.84
CA ASP A 62 2.70 1.82 15.88
C ASP A 62 1.40 2.58 15.56
N LEU A 63 0.27 1.97 15.94
CA LEU A 63 -1.07 2.52 15.67
C LEU A 63 -1.31 3.87 16.36
N ALA A 64 -0.79 4.05 17.58
CA ALA A 64 -0.99 5.29 18.34
C ALA A 64 -0.31 6.48 17.64
N SER A 65 0.93 6.29 17.18
CA SER A 65 1.62 7.32 16.39
C SER A 65 0.96 7.52 15.04
N LEU A 66 0.52 6.46 14.37
CA LEU A 66 -0.18 6.55 13.09
C LEU A 66 -1.43 7.44 13.18
N GLU A 67 -2.30 7.20 14.16
CA GLU A 67 -3.53 7.99 14.37
C GLU A 67 -3.24 9.46 14.61
N SER A 68 -2.27 9.77 15.49
CA SER A 68 -1.86 11.14 15.76
C SER A 68 -1.31 11.83 14.51
N LEU A 69 -0.45 11.16 13.75
CA LEU A 69 0.19 11.74 12.57
C LEU A 69 -0.80 11.94 11.41
N LEU A 70 -1.82 11.09 11.29
CA LEU A 70 -2.89 11.29 10.32
C LEU A 70 -3.73 12.53 10.68
N ALA A 71 -4.04 12.74 11.96
CA ALA A 71 -4.72 13.95 12.41
C ALA A 71 -3.87 15.21 12.12
N ASP A 72 -2.59 15.19 12.46
CA ASP A 72 -1.65 16.29 12.17
C ASP A 72 -1.56 16.59 10.67
N SER A 73 -1.54 15.54 9.82
CA SER A 73 -1.49 15.71 8.36
C SER A 73 -2.72 16.42 7.80
N LEU A 74 -3.90 16.13 8.35
CA LEU A 74 -5.15 16.78 7.95
C LEU A 74 -5.16 18.27 8.35
N GLU A 75 -4.58 18.63 9.49
CA GLU A 75 -4.43 20.03 9.90
C GLU A 75 -3.43 20.81 9.04
N LEU A 76 -2.46 20.11 8.45
CA LEU A 76 -1.46 20.67 7.55
C LEU A 76 -1.93 20.79 6.09
N LEU A 77 -3.09 20.23 5.74
CA LEU A 77 -3.69 20.46 4.43
C LEU A 77 -3.98 21.96 4.27
N PRO A 78 -3.63 22.55 3.11
CA PRO A 78 -4.00 23.93 2.87
C PRO A 78 -5.54 24.06 2.96
N PRO A 79 -6.07 25.10 3.62
CA PRO A 79 -7.51 25.31 3.68
C PRO A 79 -8.09 25.37 2.26
N GLU A 80 -9.25 24.77 2.06
CA GLU A 80 -10.00 24.84 0.79
C GLU A 80 -10.05 26.31 0.32
N GLY A 81 -9.59 26.56 -0.92
CA GLY A 81 -9.54 27.92 -1.50
C GLY A 81 -8.15 28.46 -1.86
N ALA A 82 -7.14 27.61 -2.04
CA ALA A 82 -5.85 28.03 -2.60
C ALA A 82 -6.04 28.80 -3.93
N ARG A 83 -5.36 29.95 -4.08
CA ARG A 83 -5.49 30.80 -5.28
C ARG A 83 -5.08 30.05 -6.55
N VAL A 84 -5.89 30.18 -7.59
CA VAL A 84 -5.57 29.77 -8.97
C VAL A 84 -4.18 30.28 -9.36
N GLY A 85 -3.29 29.39 -9.81
CA GLY A 85 -1.94 29.73 -10.29
C GLY A 85 -0.76 29.24 -9.41
N LEU A 86 -1.01 28.48 -8.35
CA LEU A 86 0.02 27.75 -7.62
C LEU A 86 0.12 26.30 -8.12
N PRO A 87 1.29 25.63 -8.00
CA PRO A 87 1.42 24.21 -8.32
C PRO A 87 0.50 23.38 -7.41
N GLU A 88 -0.41 22.63 -8.01
CA GLU A 88 -1.23 21.63 -7.32
C GLU A 88 -0.42 20.34 -7.25
N LEU A 89 -0.19 19.85 -6.03
CA LEU A 89 0.52 18.59 -5.79
C LEU A 89 -0.34 17.73 -4.88
N ARG A 90 -1.17 16.89 -5.48
CA ARG A 90 -1.97 15.88 -4.77
C ARG A 90 -1.12 14.64 -4.56
N ALA A 91 -0.66 14.43 -3.34
CA ALA A 91 -0.17 13.13 -2.89
C ALA A 91 -1.12 12.62 -1.81
N VAL A 92 -2.21 11.96 -2.23
CA VAL A 92 -3.05 11.20 -1.30
C VAL A 92 -2.34 9.86 -1.03
N LEU A 93 -1.32 9.90 -0.19
CA LEU A 93 -0.79 8.70 0.46
C LEU A 93 -1.58 8.50 1.75
N ALA A 94 -2.87 8.19 1.64
CA ALA A 94 -3.68 7.81 2.79
C ALA A 94 -3.41 6.33 3.10
N VAL A 95 -2.36 6.07 3.88
CA VAL A 95 -2.16 4.75 4.51
C VAL A 95 -2.90 4.75 5.83
N GLY A 96 -4.09 4.14 5.83
CA GLY A 96 -4.85 3.85 7.05
C GLY A 96 -4.68 2.38 7.44
N ARG A 97 -4.42 2.11 8.71
CA ARG A 97 -4.65 0.79 9.31
C ARG A 97 -5.83 0.93 10.26
N SER A 98 -6.84 0.09 10.11
CA SER A 98 -8.01 0.05 10.98
C SER A 98 -8.49 -1.39 11.14
N ASP A 99 -9.34 -1.64 12.13
CA ASP A 99 -10.09 -2.88 12.20
C ASP A 99 -11.08 -3.00 11.02
N GLU A 100 -11.60 -4.20 10.81
CA GLU A 100 -12.50 -4.52 9.70
C GLU A 100 -13.80 -3.70 9.71
N THR A 101 -14.37 -3.45 10.89
CA THR A 101 -15.62 -2.70 11.03
C THR A 101 -15.40 -1.24 10.63
N THR A 102 -14.32 -0.64 11.13
CA THR A 102 -13.95 0.74 10.80
C THR A 102 -13.57 0.88 9.32
N ALA A 103 -12.82 -0.07 8.76
CA ALA A 103 -12.44 -0.06 7.34
C ALA A 103 -13.68 -0.09 6.43
N LYS A 104 -14.64 -0.96 6.77
CA LYS A 104 -15.93 -1.06 6.06
C LYS A 104 -16.72 0.24 6.15
N ALA A 105 -16.93 0.75 7.36
CA ALA A 105 -17.69 1.98 7.56
C ALA A 105 -17.08 3.17 6.80
N LEU A 106 -15.75 3.28 6.77
CA LEU A 106 -15.06 4.32 6.00
C LEU A 106 -15.27 4.13 4.50
N LEU A 107 -15.05 2.93 3.97
CA LEU A 107 -15.20 2.64 2.53
C LEU A 107 -16.64 2.79 2.04
N GLU A 108 -17.64 2.54 2.89
CA GLU A 108 -19.06 2.75 2.61
C GLU A 108 -19.48 4.22 2.72
N ALA A 109 -18.83 4.99 3.59
CA ALA A 109 -19.09 6.42 3.76
C ALA A 109 -18.47 7.29 2.66
N LEU A 110 -17.56 6.73 1.84
CA LEU A 110 -16.95 7.48 0.73
C LEU A 110 -18.02 7.87 -0.31
N PRO A 111 -18.06 9.14 -0.74
CA PRO A 111 -19.01 9.59 -1.77
C PRO A 111 -18.87 8.79 -3.07
N GLU A 112 -19.97 8.59 -3.80
CA GLU A 112 -19.92 7.96 -5.14
C GLU A 112 -18.93 8.67 -6.07
N SER A 113 -18.78 9.98 -5.95
CA SER A 113 -17.81 10.80 -6.70
C SER A 113 -16.34 10.47 -6.43
N VAL A 114 -16.02 9.83 -5.30
CA VAL A 114 -14.66 9.35 -4.95
C VAL A 114 -14.46 7.90 -5.41
N THR A 115 -15.54 7.14 -5.58
CA THR A 115 -15.49 5.71 -5.91
C THR A 115 -15.68 5.44 -7.41
N HIS A 116 -16.04 6.46 -8.21
CA HIS A 116 -16.35 6.33 -9.65
C HIS A 116 -15.71 7.42 -10.53
N ALA A 117 -14.81 8.24 -10.00
CA ALA A 117 -14.00 9.08 -10.88
C ALA A 117 -13.10 8.13 -11.68
N GLY A 118 -13.09 8.26 -13.02
CA GLY A 118 -12.17 7.53 -13.90
C GLY A 118 -10.72 8.00 -13.74
N ASP A 119 -10.26 8.10 -12.49
CA ASP A 119 -8.93 8.46 -12.04
C ASP A 119 -8.39 7.37 -11.10
N ASP A 120 -7.09 7.41 -10.83
CA ASP A 120 -6.38 6.38 -10.09
C ASP A 120 -6.94 6.13 -8.67
N ILE A 121 -7.64 7.10 -8.08
CA ILE A 121 -8.16 7.04 -6.71
C ILE A 121 -9.37 6.12 -6.64
N GLY A 122 -10.31 6.24 -7.57
CA GLY A 122 -11.51 5.39 -7.63
C GLY A 122 -11.15 3.90 -7.74
N ARG A 123 -10.23 3.57 -8.65
CA ARG A 123 -9.68 2.21 -8.83
C ARG A 123 -9.09 1.67 -7.53
N ASN A 124 -8.27 2.45 -6.85
CA ASN A 124 -7.58 1.99 -5.63
C ASN A 124 -8.57 1.75 -4.49
N VAL A 125 -9.57 2.61 -4.32
CA VAL A 125 -10.64 2.42 -3.33
C VAL A 125 -11.38 1.11 -3.56
N ASP A 126 -11.73 0.80 -4.81
CA ASP A 126 -12.41 -0.45 -5.13
C ASP A 126 -11.54 -1.68 -4.86
N ILE A 127 -10.25 -1.62 -5.22
CA ILE A 127 -9.31 -2.69 -4.89
C ILE A 127 -9.17 -2.91 -3.38
N PHE A 128 -9.16 -1.84 -2.57
CA PHE A 128 -9.12 -1.97 -1.11
C PHE A 128 -10.38 -2.61 -0.51
N ARG A 129 -11.52 -2.60 -1.21
CA ARG A 129 -12.74 -3.31 -0.78
C ARG A 129 -12.65 -4.82 -0.99
N ALA A 130 -11.81 -5.29 -1.91
CA ALA A 130 -11.80 -6.68 -2.31
C ALA A 130 -11.49 -7.70 -1.18
N PRO A 131 -10.52 -7.45 -0.26
CA PRO A 131 -10.31 -8.35 0.88
C PRO A 131 -11.52 -8.44 1.81
N LEU A 132 -12.28 -7.35 1.99
CA LEU A 132 -13.48 -7.33 2.82
C LEU A 132 -14.57 -8.21 2.19
N LEU A 133 -14.82 -8.03 0.89
CA LEU A 133 -15.78 -8.85 0.14
C LEU A 133 -15.42 -10.34 0.19
N ARG A 134 -14.13 -10.68 0.05
CA ARG A 134 -13.66 -12.06 0.16
C ARG A 134 -13.96 -12.65 1.55
N ARG A 135 -13.70 -11.91 2.64
CA ARG A 135 -14.00 -12.35 4.02
C ARG A 135 -15.50 -12.56 4.27
N GLU A 136 -16.34 -11.78 3.60
CA GLU A 136 -17.81 -11.95 3.61
C GLU A 136 -18.30 -13.15 2.76
N GLY A 137 -17.40 -13.93 2.15
CA GLY A 137 -17.75 -15.01 1.23
C GLY A 137 -18.19 -14.54 -0.16
N ARG A 138 -18.00 -13.26 -0.48
CA ARG A 138 -18.35 -12.62 -1.75
C ARG A 138 -17.15 -12.57 -2.71
N GLY A 139 -16.44 -13.69 -2.83
CA GLY A 139 -15.23 -13.79 -3.65
C GLY A 139 -15.46 -13.46 -5.13
N ALA A 140 -16.65 -13.78 -5.66
CA ALA A 140 -17.00 -13.43 -7.05
C ALA A 140 -17.12 -11.91 -7.27
N ASP A 141 -17.62 -11.16 -6.27
CA ASP A 141 -17.70 -9.70 -6.34
C ASP A 141 -16.30 -9.07 -6.26
N ALA A 142 -15.43 -9.62 -5.41
CA ALA A 142 -14.03 -9.23 -5.34
C ALA A 142 -13.29 -9.46 -6.67
N ALA A 143 -13.51 -10.62 -7.30
CA ALA A 143 -12.95 -10.92 -8.61
C ALA A 143 -13.49 -9.96 -9.68
N ALA A 144 -14.80 -9.68 -9.71
CA ALA A 144 -15.38 -8.74 -10.66
C ALA A 144 -14.79 -7.32 -10.56
N ILE A 145 -14.44 -6.88 -9.34
CA ILE A 145 -13.71 -5.63 -9.12
C ILE A 145 -12.33 -5.70 -9.79
N ALA A 146 -11.55 -6.74 -9.52
CA ALA A 146 -10.22 -6.89 -10.11
C ALA A 146 -10.25 -6.98 -11.64
N GLU A 147 -11.23 -7.69 -12.19
CA GLU A 147 -11.46 -7.76 -13.64
C GLU A 147 -11.71 -6.39 -14.25
N ARG A 148 -12.62 -5.60 -13.65
CA ARG A 148 -12.87 -4.22 -14.12
C ARG A 148 -11.61 -3.37 -14.06
N VAL A 149 -10.86 -3.45 -12.96
CA VAL A 149 -9.59 -2.74 -12.80
C VAL A 149 -8.58 -3.15 -13.87
N PHE A 150 -8.52 -4.44 -14.19
CA PHE A 150 -7.64 -4.95 -15.23
C PHE A 150 -8.03 -4.44 -16.62
N GLU A 151 -9.33 -4.32 -16.92
CA GLU A 151 -9.82 -3.72 -18.17
C GLU A 151 -9.50 -2.23 -18.27
N GLU A 152 -9.59 -1.49 -17.16
CA GLU A 152 -9.30 -0.04 -17.13
C GLU A 152 -7.84 0.27 -17.47
N VAL A 153 -6.92 -0.66 -17.20
CA VAL A 153 -5.50 -0.57 -17.58
C VAL A 153 -5.17 -1.36 -18.84
N GLU A 154 -6.16 -1.55 -19.72
CA GLU A 154 -6.02 -2.23 -21.02
C GLU A 154 -5.45 -3.65 -20.93
N ARG A 155 -5.66 -4.31 -19.79
CA ARG A 155 -5.18 -5.66 -19.48
C ARG A 155 -3.65 -5.78 -19.50
N ASP A 156 -2.94 -4.72 -19.13
CA ASP A 156 -1.48 -4.72 -18.98
C ASP A 156 -1.08 -5.02 -17.51
N PRO A 157 -0.42 -6.16 -17.22
CA PRO A 157 0.05 -6.48 -15.87
C PRO A 157 1.07 -5.48 -15.31
N GLU A 158 1.89 -4.85 -16.16
CA GLU A 158 2.84 -3.83 -15.73
C GLU A 158 2.10 -2.58 -15.22
N GLU A 159 1.04 -2.18 -15.93
CA GLU A 159 0.21 -1.04 -15.52
C GLU A 159 -0.61 -1.33 -14.26
N VAL A 160 -1.05 -2.58 -14.05
CA VAL A 160 -1.62 -2.99 -12.76
C VAL A 160 -0.59 -2.79 -11.64
N ALA A 161 0.62 -3.31 -11.83
CA ALA A 161 1.67 -3.25 -10.82
C ALA A 161 2.10 -1.81 -10.48
N TYR A 162 2.07 -0.92 -11.48
CA TYR A 162 2.48 0.46 -11.32
C TYR A 162 1.40 1.33 -10.66
N TYR A 163 0.13 1.16 -11.05
CA TYR A 163 -0.93 2.08 -10.66
C TYR A 163 -1.90 1.55 -9.58
N THR A 164 -1.79 0.29 -9.21
CA THR A 164 -2.74 -0.37 -8.30
C THR A 164 -2.02 -0.96 -7.09
N PRO A 165 -2.63 -0.97 -5.90
CA PRO A 165 -2.15 -1.75 -4.75
C PRO A 165 -2.08 -3.25 -5.09
N LEU A 166 -0.95 -3.70 -5.63
CA LEU A 166 -0.81 -5.00 -6.30
C LEU A 166 -1.19 -6.20 -5.41
N ALA A 167 -0.82 -6.19 -4.13
CA ALA A 167 -1.18 -7.27 -3.19
C ALA A 167 -2.71 -7.43 -3.04
N TYR A 168 -3.44 -6.32 -3.03
CA TYR A 168 -4.90 -6.30 -2.93
C TYR A 168 -5.54 -6.76 -4.24
N PHE A 169 -5.02 -6.29 -5.38
CA PHE A 169 -5.45 -6.75 -6.70
C PHE A 169 -5.28 -8.28 -6.83
N VAL A 170 -4.09 -8.80 -6.50
CA VAL A 170 -3.82 -10.24 -6.52
C VAL A 170 -4.79 -10.99 -5.60
N SER A 171 -4.99 -10.52 -4.37
CA SER A 171 -5.93 -11.17 -3.44
C SER A 171 -7.37 -11.15 -3.95
N ALA A 172 -7.75 -10.17 -4.76
CA ALA A 172 -9.09 -10.06 -5.34
C ALA A 172 -9.31 -11.07 -6.48
N MET A 173 -8.23 -11.46 -7.18
CA MET A 173 -8.25 -12.44 -8.27
C MET A 173 -8.43 -13.89 -7.80
N ASP A 174 -8.57 -14.15 -6.49
CA ASP A 174 -8.69 -15.49 -5.90
C ASP A 174 -9.77 -16.35 -6.57
N ALA A 175 -10.91 -15.73 -6.93
CA ALA A 175 -12.03 -16.38 -7.62
C ALA A 175 -12.10 -16.08 -9.13
N SER A 176 -11.09 -15.42 -9.71
CA SER A 176 -11.03 -15.13 -11.15
C SER A 176 -10.42 -16.30 -11.93
N ASP A 177 -11.02 -16.64 -13.06
CA ASP A 177 -10.50 -17.61 -14.03
C ASP A 177 -9.24 -17.08 -14.77
N GLN A 178 -8.98 -15.77 -14.73
CA GLN A 178 -7.80 -15.18 -15.38
C GLN A 178 -6.53 -15.30 -14.55
N PHE A 179 -6.62 -15.59 -13.24
CA PHE A 179 -5.46 -15.61 -12.35
C PHE A 179 -4.34 -16.52 -12.84
N ASP A 180 -4.67 -17.73 -13.34
CA ASP A 180 -3.65 -18.69 -13.78
C ASP A 180 -2.90 -18.18 -15.03
N ALA A 181 -3.57 -17.42 -15.90
CA ALA A 181 -2.95 -16.80 -17.07
C ALA A 181 -2.09 -15.58 -16.70
N LEU A 182 -2.40 -14.91 -15.59
CA LEU A 182 -1.68 -13.74 -15.09
C LEU A 182 -0.59 -14.08 -14.07
N LEU A 183 -0.49 -15.33 -13.64
CA LEU A 183 0.41 -15.72 -12.56
C LEU A 183 1.87 -15.36 -12.86
N GLU A 184 2.38 -15.77 -14.02
CA GLU A 184 3.76 -15.50 -14.44
C GLU A 184 4.08 -13.99 -14.53
N PRO A 185 3.31 -13.16 -15.28
CA PRO A 185 3.60 -11.74 -15.36
C PRO A 185 3.41 -11.00 -14.03
N LEU A 186 2.45 -11.41 -13.19
CA LEU A 186 2.30 -10.83 -11.85
C LEU A 186 3.49 -11.18 -10.96
N GLU A 187 4.00 -12.41 -11.02
CA GLU A 187 5.21 -12.77 -10.30
C GLU A 187 6.42 -11.98 -10.77
N GLU A 188 6.63 -11.81 -12.08
CA GLU A 188 7.71 -10.99 -12.62
C GLU A 188 7.63 -9.55 -12.11
N ALA A 189 6.47 -8.91 -12.20
CA ALA A 189 6.25 -7.56 -11.69
C ALA A 189 6.49 -7.46 -10.18
N VAL A 190 6.07 -8.48 -9.40
CA VAL A 190 6.36 -8.54 -7.96
C VAL A 190 7.86 -8.65 -7.73
N ARG A 191 8.59 -9.47 -8.48
CA ARG A 191 10.04 -9.65 -8.31
C ARG A 191 10.81 -8.39 -8.59
N ASP A 192 10.45 -7.68 -9.66
CA ASP A 192 11.10 -6.43 -10.05
C ASP A 192 10.86 -5.30 -9.03
N GLY A 193 9.71 -5.33 -8.35
CA GLY A 193 9.37 -4.38 -7.28
C GLY A 193 9.98 -4.71 -5.91
N MET A 194 10.66 -5.85 -5.73
CA MET A 194 11.22 -6.21 -4.42
C MET A 194 12.29 -5.20 -3.97
N PRO A 195 12.35 -4.84 -2.67
CA PRO A 195 11.62 -5.42 -1.55
C PRO A 195 10.26 -4.77 -1.23
N ILE A 196 9.76 -3.84 -2.04
CA ILE A 196 8.54 -3.07 -1.76
C ILE A 196 7.29 -3.95 -1.84
N THR A 197 7.30 -4.90 -2.78
CA THR A 197 6.17 -5.73 -3.19
C THR A 197 6.09 -7.07 -2.44
N TRP A 198 6.77 -7.23 -1.31
CA TRP A 198 6.78 -8.50 -0.57
C TRP A 198 5.36 -8.93 -0.12
N GLU A 199 4.47 -7.98 0.18
CA GLU A 199 3.06 -8.28 0.46
C GLU A 199 2.35 -8.91 -0.75
N SER A 200 2.70 -8.50 -1.97
CA SER A 200 2.17 -9.08 -3.20
C SER A 200 2.64 -10.52 -3.38
N LEU A 201 3.88 -10.84 -2.98
CA LEU A 201 4.37 -12.21 -2.97
C LEU A 201 3.57 -13.10 -2.02
N ALA A 202 3.24 -12.59 -0.82
CA ALA A 202 2.36 -13.27 0.13
C ALA A 202 0.93 -13.44 -0.42
N ALA A 203 0.40 -12.43 -1.11
CA ALA A 203 -0.93 -12.50 -1.72
C ALA A 203 -1.00 -13.57 -2.82
N ILE A 204 0.02 -13.66 -3.70
CA ILE A 204 0.10 -14.70 -4.74
C ILE A 204 0.16 -16.08 -4.07
N ALA A 205 1.02 -16.24 -3.06
CA ALA A 205 1.13 -17.47 -2.30
C ALA A 205 -0.21 -17.88 -1.66
N GLY A 206 -0.93 -16.92 -1.06
CA GLY A 206 -2.23 -17.14 -0.45
C GLY A 206 -3.28 -17.64 -1.47
N VAL A 207 -3.36 -17.01 -2.64
CA VAL A 207 -4.29 -17.46 -3.72
C VAL A 207 -3.95 -18.89 -4.15
N LEU A 208 -2.69 -19.16 -4.45
CA LEU A 208 -2.24 -20.50 -4.86
C LEU A 208 -2.55 -21.57 -3.81
N LEU A 209 -2.32 -21.27 -2.52
CA LEU A 209 -2.53 -22.22 -1.43
C LEU A 209 -4.01 -22.44 -1.09
N ARG A 210 -4.89 -21.46 -1.33
CA ARG A 210 -6.33 -21.67 -1.22
C ARG A 210 -6.86 -22.57 -2.34
N ARG A 211 -6.30 -22.46 -3.55
CA ARG A 211 -6.64 -23.30 -4.71
C ARG A 211 -6.05 -24.72 -4.60
N ASP A 212 -4.79 -24.84 -4.19
CA ASP A 212 -4.10 -26.11 -3.91
C ASP A 212 -3.24 -25.99 -2.63
N PRO A 213 -3.77 -26.44 -1.47
CA PRO A 213 -3.03 -26.39 -0.20
C PRO A 213 -1.74 -27.22 -0.19
N SER A 214 -1.61 -28.18 -1.11
CA SER A 214 -0.43 -29.03 -1.23
C SER A 214 0.63 -28.47 -2.17
N GLY A 215 0.25 -27.47 -2.99
CA GLY A 215 1.01 -26.93 -4.10
C GLY A 215 2.41 -26.46 -3.73
N ARG A 216 3.42 -27.01 -4.42
CA ARG A 216 4.83 -26.68 -4.16
C ARG A 216 5.15 -25.22 -4.46
N HIS A 217 4.51 -24.65 -5.48
CA HIS A 217 4.75 -23.28 -5.92
C HIS A 217 4.28 -22.26 -4.88
N GLY A 218 3.02 -22.35 -4.44
CA GLY A 218 2.49 -21.50 -3.38
C GLY A 218 3.29 -21.61 -2.08
N LYS A 219 3.76 -22.82 -1.71
CA LYS A 219 4.63 -23.01 -0.53
C LYS A 219 5.99 -22.33 -0.67
N ALA A 220 6.57 -22.32 -1.87
CA ALA A 220 7.85 -21.67 -2.11
C ALA A 220 7.74 -20.14 -1.99
N LEU A 221 6.71 -19.55 -2.61
CA LEU A 221 6.43 -18.12 -2.50
C LEU A 221 6.11 -17.71 -1.05
N LEU A 222 5.33 -18.53 -0.33
CA LEU A 222 5.03 -18.29 1.08
C LEU A 222 6.31 -18.29 1.93
N ALA A 223 7.21 -19.26 1.72
CA ALA A 223 8.45 -19.35 2.48
C ALA A 223 9.32 -18.10 2.30
N GLU A 224 9.35 -17.56 1.08
CA GLU A 224 10.08 -16.33 0.79
C GLU A 224 9.44 -15.08 1.39
N ALA A 225 8.12 -14.92 1.22
CA ALA A 225 7.40 -13.80 1.84
C ALA A 225 7.53 -13.83 3.37
N THR A 226 7.49 -15.03 3.96
CA THR A 226 7.73 -15.24 5.39
C THR A 226 9.13 -14.81 5.81
N ALA A 227 10.16 -15.20 5.05
CA ALA A 227 11.53 -14.80 5.36
C ALA A 227 11.72 -13.27 5.35
N HIS A 228 11.03 -12.57 4.44
CA HIS A 228 11.05 -11.10 4.38
C HIS A 228 10.30 -10.47 5.55
N ALA A 229 9.09 -10.95 5.85
CA ALA A 229 8.28 -10.49 6.99
C ALA A 229 9.04 -10.66 8.32
N GLU A 230 9.66 -11.82 8.54
CA GLU A 230 10.48 -12.09 9.72
C GLU A 230 11.71 -11.17 9.80
N ALA A 231 12.31 -10.81 8.66
CA ALA A 231 13.42 -9.87 8.64
C ALA A 231 12.99 -8.45 9.03
N LEU A 232 11.82 -8.01 8.57
CA LEU A 232 11.22 -6.73 8.96
C LEU A 232 10.85 -6.71 10.46
N ASP A 233 10.23 -7.78 10.93
CA ASP A 233 9.84 -7.96 12.33
C ASP A 233 11.06 -7.93 13.27
N ARG A 234 12.14 -8.64 12.91
CA ARG A 234 13.42 -8.57 13.64
C ARG A 234 14.01 -7.17 13.65
N ARG A 235 13.97 -6.45 12.52
CA ARG A 235 14.45 -5.06 12.43
C ARG A 235 13.63 -4.12 13.32
N ASN A 236 12.31 -4.29 13.32
CA ASN A 236 11.39 -3.40 14.03
C ASN A 236 11.23 -3.75 15.51
N GLY A 237 11.63 -4.96 15.92
CA GLY A 237 11.43 -5.46 17.28
C GLY A 237 9.97 -5.81 17.60
N ASN A 238 9.18 -6.22 16.60
CA ASN A 238 7.77 -6.60 16.75
C ASN A 238 7.36 -7.71 15.77
N THR A 239 6.05 -7.98 15.61
CA THR A 239 5.49 -9.02 14.73
C THR A 239 4.57 -8.46 13.64
N ALA A 240 4.60 -7.15 13.39
CA ALA A 240 3.59 -6.46 12.60
C ALA A 240 3.53 -6.97 11.14
N ALA A 241 4.67 -7.27 10.52
CA ALA A 241 4.71 -7.75 9.14
C ALA A 241 4.19 -9.20 9.05
N SER A 242 4.61 -10.08 9.96
CA SER A 242 4.13 -11.47 9.99
C SER A 242 2.64 -11.55 10.33
N ASP A 243 2.15 -10.72 11.23
CA ASP A 243 0.73 -10.67 11.59
C ASP A 243 -0.09 -10.12 10.43
N GLN A 244 0.34 -9.05 9.75
CA GLN A 244 -0.32 -8.57 8.54
C GLN A 244 -0.38 -9.65 7.45
N MET A 245 0.72 -10.38 7.24
CA MET A 245 0.76 -11.47 6.27
C MET A 245 -0.26 -12.56 6.59
N ARG A 246 -0.31 -12.99 7.86
CA ARG A 246 -1.20 -14.07 8.32
C ARG A 246 -2.66 -13.67 8.27
N GLU A 247 -2.99 -12.46 8.70
CA GLU A 247 -4.39 -12.03 8.83
C GLU A 247 -4.98 -11.56 7.49
N LEU A 248 -4.16 -11.01 6.59
CA LEU A 248 -4.66 -10.37 5.37
C LEU A 248 -4.48 -11.22 4.12
N TRP A 249 -3.35 -11.91 3.97
CA TRP A 249 -2.97 -12.53 2.68
C TRP A 249 -3.22 -14.03 2.63
N LEU A 250 -3.12 -14.72 3.77
CA LEU A 250 -3.29 -16.18 3.88
C LEU A 250 -4.74 -16.53 4.19
#